data_AF-X1VGH4-F1
#
_entry.id   AF-X1VGH4-F1
#
_cell.length_a   1.000
_cell.length_b   1.000
_cell.length_c   1.000
_cell.angle_alpha   90.00
_cell.angle_beta   90.00
_cell.angle_gamma   90.00
#
_symmetry.space_group_name_H-M   'P 1'
#
loop_
_entity.id
_entity.type
_entity.pdbx_description
1 polymer ?
#
loop_
_entity_poly.entity_id
_entity_poly.type
_entity_poly.pdbx_seq_one_letter_code
_entity_poly.pdbx_strand_id
1 'polypeptide(L)'
;LSMAKIALSGENGFMSTIVRNPDLPYKVNCGKILLDTVANSEREFPKKWIASNRVDVTDEFINWVLPLIGTPLPRFAKFKDIFVPKKCGGYIPVEYRKQNSI
;
A
#
# COMPACT_ATOMS: atom_id res chain seq x y z
N LEU A 1 12.92 -7.01 3.76
CA LEU A 1 13.08 -7.43 2.35
C LEU A 1 12.55 -6.34 1.42
N SER A 2 13.15 -6.13 0.24
CA SER A 2 12.55 -5.27 -0.81
C SER A 2 11.85 -6.14 -1.85
N MET A 3 10.70 -5.69 -2.38
CA MET A 3 9.95 -6.44 -3.40
C MET A 3 10.77 -6.74 -4.65
N ALA A 4 11.64 -5.82 -5.06
CA ALA A 4 12.55 -6.05 -6.17
C ALA A 4 13.43 -7.30 -5.95
N LYS A 5 13.92 -7.54 -4.73
CA LYS A 5 14.75 -8.72 -4.42
C LYS A 5 13.94 -10.02 -4.48
N ILE A 6 12.67 -10.00 -4.06
CA ILE A 6 11.77 -11.17 -4.11
C ILE A 6 11.36 -11.47 -5.56
N ALA A 7 11.07 -10.44 -6.36
CA ALA A 7 10.78 -10.63 -7.77
C ALA A 7 11.99 -11.22 -8.53
N LEU A 8 13.20 -10.79 -8.19
CA LEU A 8 14.44 -11.32 -8.76
C LEU A 8 14.72 -12.78 -8.35
N SER A 9 14.23 -13.26 -7.20
CA SER A 9 14.33 -14.68 -6.81
C SER A 9 13.32 -15.58 -7.53
N GLY A 10 12.46 -15.01 -8.39
CA GLY A 10 11.42 -15.75 -9.12
C GLY A 10 10.14 -15.96 -8.31
N GLU A 11 10.04 -15.42 -7.10
CA GLU A 11 8.85 -15.50 -6.28
C GLU A 11 7.82 -14.42 -6.67
N ASN A 12 6.54 -14.80 -6.75
CA ASN A 12 5.43 -13.92 -7.11
C ASN A 12 4.23 -14.09 -6.16
N GLY A 13 3.16 -13.30 -6.34
CA GLY A 13 1.95 -13.44 -5.52
C GLY A 13 2.04 -12.83 -4.12
N PHE A 14 3.04 -11.98 -3.87
CA PHE A 14 3.30 -11.37 -2.56
C PHE A 14 3.20 -9.85 -2.58
N MET A 15 2.87 -9.28 -1.42
CA MET A 15 2.93 -7.85 -1.13
C MET A 15 3.96 -7.57 -0.01
N SER A 16 4.65 -6.43 -0.10
CA SER A 16 5.51 -5.94 0.98
C SER A 16 4.66 -5.39 2.11
N THR A 17 4.99 -5.76 3.35
CA THR A 17 4.34 -5.19 4.53
C THR A 17 5.31 -4.34 5.32
N ILE A 18 4.78 -3.31 5.98
CA ILE A 18 5.51 -2.51 6.97
C ILE A 18 5.14 -3.08 8.34
N VAL A 19 6.09 -3.78 8.96
CA VAL A 19 5.96 -4.33 10.31
C VAL A 19 6.58 -3.35 11.30
N ARG A 20 5.77 -2.86 12.24
CA ARG A 20 6.19 -1.87 13.23
C ARG A 20 6.88 -2.55 14.41
N ASN A 21 8.01 -2.00 14.85
CA ASN A 21 8.64 -2.31 16.13
C ASN A 21 8.53 -1.05 17.02
N PRO A 22 7.64 -1.04 18.01
CA PRO A 22 7.33 0.15 18.80
C PRO A 22 8.41 0.50 19.84
N ASP A 23 9.46 -0.32 19.97
CA ASP A 23 10.59 -0.04 20.86
C ASP A 23 11.23 1.33 20.55
N LEU A 24 11.87 1.93 21.55
CA LEU A 24 12.65 3.16 21.38
C LEU A 24 14.10 2.79 21.00
N PRO A 25 14.63 3.27 19.86
CA PRO A 25 13.99 4.17 18.87
C PRO A 25 13.03 3.43 17.93
N TYR A 26 11.94 4.10 17.52
CA TYR A 26 10.90 3.53 16.65
C TYR A 26 11.51 2.99 15.34
N LYS A 27 11.25 1.71 15.04
CA LYS A 27 11.78 1.04 13.85
C LYS A 27 10.67 0.36 13.06
N VAL A 28 10.90 0.24 11.76
CA VAL A 28 10.04 -0.54 10.87
C VAL A 28 10.87 -1.58 10.13
N ASN A 29 10.30 -2.77 9.99
CA ASN A 29 10.86 -3.85 9.20
C ASN A 29 9.97 -4.11 7.98
N CYS A 30 10.58 -4.43 6.85
CA CYS A 30 9.81 -4.85 5.67
C CYS A 30 9.58 -6.36 5.67
N GLY A 31 8.32 -6.77 5.82
CA GLY A 31 7.87 -8.15 5.72
C GLY A 31 7.33 -8.51 4.32
N LYS A 32 6.83 -9.74 4.20
CA LYS A 32 6.21 -10.29 2.99
C LYS A 32 4.93 -11.03 3.39
N ILE A 33 3.84 -10.81 2.66
CA ILE A 33 2.56 -11.50 2.86
C ILE A 33 1.95 -11.92 1.52
N LEU A 34 1.15 -12.98 1.50
CA LEU A 34 0.41 -13.42 0.32
C LEU A 34 -0.65 -12.39 -0.08
N LEU A 35 -0.80 -12.16 -1.38
CA LEU A 35 -1.81 -11.24 -1.92
C LEU A 35 -3.24 -11.65 -1.55
N ASP A 36 -3.54 -12.95 -1.60
CA ASP A 36 -4.87 -13.49 -1.27
C ASP A 36 -5.28 -13.19 0.18
N THR A 37 -4.31 -13.22 1.12
CA THR A 37 -4.56 -12.83 2.51
C THR A 37 -4.89 -11.35 2.66
N VAL A 38 -4.23 -10.47 1.88
CA VAL A 38 -4.44 -9.03 1.96
C VAL A 38 -5.74 -8.61 1.29
N ALA A 39 -6.09 -9.22 0.14
CA ALA A 39 -7.29 -8.87 -0.62
C ALA A 39 -8.58 -9.08 0.18
N ASN A 40 -8.56 -10.03 1.12
CA ASN A 40 -9.71 -10.38 1.96
C ASN A 40 -9.65 -9.76 3.36
N SER A 41 -8.73 -8.83 3.62
CA SER A 41 -8.47 -8.30 4.96
C SER A 41 -8.44 -6.78 4.96
N GLU A 42 -9.19 -6.18 5.89
CA GLU A 42 -9.19 -4.75 6.14
C GLU A 42 -8.83 -4.44 7.59
N ARG A 43 -8.30 -3.24 7.82
CA ARG A 43 -7.98 -2.76 9.16
C ARG A 43 -8.94 -1.65 9.54
N GLU A 44 -9.90 -1.97 10.39
CA GLU A 44 -10.81 -1.00 10.96
C GLU A 44 -10.11 -0.02 11.91
N PHE A 45 -10.71 1.14 12.10
CA PHE A 45 -10.30 2.09 13.13
C PHE A 45 -10.79 1.59 14.51
N PRO A 46 -9.90 1.21 15.44
CA PRO A 46 -10.28 0.70 16.75
C PRO A 46 -11.18 1.67 17.52
N LYS A 47 -12.30 1.20 18.05
CA LYS A 47 -13.23 2.04 18.84
C LYS A 47 -12.58 2.71 20.05
N LYS A 48 -11.57 2.08 20.65
CA LYS A 48 -10.77 2.64 21.77
C LYS A 48 -9.95 3.87 21.40
N TRP A 49 -9.76 4.13 20.10
CA TRP A 49 -9.10 5.33 19.61
C TRP A 49 -10.05 6.52 19.46
N ILE A 50 -11.36 6.30 19.62
CA ILE A 50 -12.39 7.35 19.58
C ILE A 50 -12.65 7.81 21.02
N ALA A 51 -12.53 9.11 21.29
CA ALA A 51 -12.82 9.66 22.61
C ALA A 51 -14.29 9.46 23.01
N SER A 52 -14.58 9.45 24.31
CA SER A 52 -15.94 9.20 24.83
C SER A 52 -16.99 10.18 24.30
N ASN A 53 -16.59 11.43 24.03
CA ASN A 53 -17.43 12.47 23.44
C ASN A 53 -17.66 12.31 21.93
N ARG A 54 -16.94 11.37 21.28
CA ARG A 54 -16.95 11.08 19.84
C ARG A 54 -16.60 12.24 18.91
N VAL A 55 -15.99 13.30 19.44
CA VAL A 55 -15.52 14.45 18.65
C VAL A 55 -14.00 14.51 18.53
N ASP A 56 -13.28 13.63 19.22
CA ASP A 56 -11.82 13.60 19.23
C ASP A 56 -11.27 12.16 19.32
N VAL A 57 -9.95 12.01 19.26
CA VAL A 57 -9.20 10.76 19.41
C VAL A 57 -8.58 10.64 20.80
N THR A 58 -8.22 9.42 21.20
CA THR A 58 -7.55 9.17 22.49
C THR A 58 -6.04 9.32 22.40
N ASP A 59 -5.38 9.53 23.55
CA ASP A 59 -3.92 9.57 23.64
C ASP A 59 -3.25 8.30 23.10
N GLU A 60 -3.93 7.15 23.17
CA GLU A 60 -3.45 5.91 22.58
C GLU A 60 -3.28 6.04 21.06
N PHE A 61 -4.23 6.68 20.38
CA PHE A 61 -4.11 6.94 18.95
C PHE A 61 -2.99 7.94 18.65
N ILE A 62 -2.85 8.99 19.46
CA ILE A 62 -1.79 9.99 19.30
C ILE A 62 -0.42 9.30 19.37
N ASN A 63 -0.18 8.49 20.40
CA ASN A 63 1.04 7.70 20.55
C ASN A 63 1.25 6.72 19.40
N TRP A 64 0.16 6.17 18.84
CA TRP A 64 0.22 5.26 17.71
C TRP A 64 0.59 5.96 16.38
N VAL A 65 0.09 7.19 16.15
CA VAL A 65 0.19 7.91 14.88
C VAL A 65 1.41 8.83 14.79
N LEU A 66 1.87 9.40 15.90
CA LEU A 66 2.98 10.37 15.92
C LEU A 66 4.24 9.87 15.19
N PRO A 67 4.69 8.60 15.36
CA PRO A 67 5.86 8.08 14.64
C PRO A 67 5.65 7.97 13.11
N LEU A 68 4.41 8.09 12.61
CA LEU A 68 4.07 7.93 11.20
C LEU A 68 4.02 9.27 10.44
N ILE A 69 3.79 10.39 11.14
CA ILE A 69 3.56 11.71 10.52
C ILE A 69 4.87 12.33 9.99
N GLY A 70 6.03 11.87 10.45
CA GLY A 70 7.33 12.19 9.85
C GLY A 70 7.69 13.68 9.88
N THR A 71 8.68 14.06 9.07
CA THR A 71 9.16 15.45 8.94
C THR A 71 8.36 16.21 7.87
N PRO A 72 8.50 17.56 7.78
CA PRO A 72 7.91 18.35 6.70
C PRO A 72 8.18 17.77 5.31
N LEU A 73 7.26 18.03 4.39
CA LEU A 73 7.31 17.49 3.04
C LEU A 73 8.62 17.88 2.32
N PRO A 74 9.33 16.92 1.70
CA PRO A 74 10.54 17.24 0.96
C PRO A 74 10.21 17.96 -0.35
N ARG A 75 11.23 18.49 -1.01
CA ARG A 75 11.10 18.97 -2.39
C ARG A 75 10.82 17.78 -3.32
N PHE A 76 9.65 17.79 -3.96
CA PHE A 76 9.26 16.73 -4.89
C PHE A 76 10.08 16.74 -6.19
N ALA A 77 10.35 15.55 -6.71
CA ALA A 77 10.94 15.36 -8.02
C ALA A 77 9.95 15.74 -9.14
N LYS A 78 10.46 16.24 -10.27
CA LYS A 78 9.68 16.47 -11.49
C LYS A 78 10.17 15.50 -12.56
N PHE A 79 9.28 14.60 -13.00
CA PHE A 79 9.59 13.65 -14.06
C PHE A 79 9.28 14.26 -15.43
N LYS A 80 10.01 13.81 -16.44
CA LYS A 80 9.65 14.05 -17.84
C LYS A 80 8.79 12.89 -18.32
N ASP A 81 7.69 13.20 -18.99
CA ASP A 81 6.83 12.18 -19.57
C ASP A 81 7.44 11.67 -20.87
N ILE A 82 8.12 10.52 -20.79
CA ILE A 82 8.72 9.84 -21.95
C ILE A 82 7.92 8.56 -22.19
N PHE A 83 7.12 8.56 -23.25
CA PHE A 83 6.26 7.42 -23.61
C PHE A 83 6.94 6.50 -24.63
N VAL A 84 6.78 5.19 -24.45
CA VAL A 84 7.21 4.18 -25.42
C VAL A 84 6.15 4.01 -26.53
N PRO A 85 6.54 3.70 -27.78
CA PRO A 85 5.58 3.40 -28.84
C PRO A 85 4.66 2.24 -28.47
N LYS A 86 3.37 2.34 -28.84
CA LYS A 86 2.39 1.27 -28.61
C LYS A 86 2.77 0.04 -29.44
N LYS A 87 2.85 -1.12 -28.79
CA LYS A 87 3.10 -2.43 -29.44
C LYS A 87 1.83 -3.23 -29.71
N CYS A 88 0.77 -2.99 -28.94
CA CYS A 88 -0.49 -3.73 -29.02
C CYS A 88 -1.60 -2.86 -29.62
N GLY A 89 -2.60 -3.50 -30.22
CA GLY A 89 -3.82 -2.82 -30.69
C GLY A 89 -4.62 -2.18 -29.54
N GLY A 90 -5.69 -1.47 -29.89
CA GLY A 90 -6.60 -0.90 -28.89
C GLY A 90 -7.16 -1.97 -27.95
N TYR A 91 -7.15 -1.70 -26.64
CA TYR A 91 -7.76 -2.61 -25.67
C TYR A 91 -9.29 -2.58 -25.83
N ILE A 92 -9.87 -3.73 -26.17
CA ILE A 92 -11.32 -3.95 -26.14
C ILE A 92 -11.64 -4.64 -24.80
N PRO A 93 -12.46 -4.02 -23.92
CA PRO A 93 -12.88 -4.65 -22.67
C PRO A 93 -13.55 -5.99 -22.92
N VAL A 94 -13.39 -6.94 -21.98
CA VAL A 94 -13.80 -8.35 -22.13
C VAL A 94 -15.25 -8.48 -22.60
N GLU A 95 -16.15 -7.67 -22.04
CA GLU A 95 -17.58 -7.67 -22.34
C GLU A 95 -17.90 -7.38 -23.82
N TYR A 96 -17.13 -6.51 -24.47
CA TYR A 96 -17.35 -6.10 -25.86
C TYR A 96 -16.67 -7.02 -26.89
N ARG A 97 -16.03 -8.10 -26.46
CA ARG A 97 -15.29 -9.02 -27.36
C ARG A 97 -16.21 -9.98 -28.14
N LYS A 98 -17.47 -10.18 -27.72
CA LYS A 98 -18.42 -11.15 -28.31
C LYS A 98 -19.63 -10.51 -29.03
N GLN A 99 -19.38 -9.51 -29.88
CA GLN A 99 -20.39 -9.04 -30.85
C GLN A 99 -19.98 -9.27 -32.32
N ASN A 100 -18.83 -9.91 -32.58
CA ASN A 100 -18.34 -10.22 -33.92
C ASN A 100 -18.06 -11.72 -34.09
N SER A 101 -19.05 -12.57 -33.85
CA SER A 101 -19.04 -13.95 -34.35
C SER A 101 -20.30 -14.15 -35.18
N ILE A 102 -20.04 -14.35 -36.47
CA ILE A 102 -20.95 -14.62 -37.57
C ILE A 102 -21.92 -15.76 -37.20
#